data_AF-A0A9D0VI90-F1
#
_entry.id   AF-A0A9D0VI90-F1
#
_cell.length_a   1.000
_cell.length_b   1.000
_cell.length_c   1.000
_cell.angle_alpha   90.00
_cell.angle_beta   90.00
_cell.angle_gamma   90.00
#
_symmetry.space_group_name_H-M   'P 1'
#
loop_
_entity.id
_entity.type
_entity.pdbx_description
1 polymer ?
#
loop_
_entity_poly.entity_id
_entity_poly.type
_entity_poly.pdbx_seq_one_letter_code
_entity_poly.pdbx_strand_id
1 'polypeptide(L)'
;MIRMYSDESLSLWNREKVRVQLLLPGQDRPMGYCDGTDEDEEEIRRMAREEGVEHLSIHKKYLKTGREIWTLGDMPELDPLVDGDE
;
A
#
# COMPACT_ATOMS: atom_id res chain seq x y z
N MET A 1 -6.43 11.56 3.86
CA MET A 1 -5.60 11.73 5.08
C MET A 1 -5.10 10.38 5.57
N ILE A 2 -3.78 10.21 5.65
CA ILE A 2 -3.13 8.93 5.97
C ILE A 2 -3.16 8.69 7.48
N ARG A 3 -3.71 7.54 7.89
CA ARG A 3 -3.73 7.10 9.28
C ARG A 3 -2.61 6.08 9.50
N MET A 4 -1.65 6.40 10.36
CA MET A 4 -0.61 5.45 10.75
C MET A 4 -1.21 4.18 11.37
N TYR A 5 -0.48 3.07 11.28
CA TYR A 5 -0.89 1.81 11.88
C TYR A 5 -1.05 1.95 13.41
N SER A 6 -2.27 1.71 13.89
CA SER A 6 -2.65 1.73 15.30
C SER A 6 -3.94 0.93 15.46
N ASP A 7 -4.28 0.54 16.69
CA ASP A 7 -5.50 -0.22 16.99
C ASP A 7 -6.77 0.49 16.46
N GLU A 8 -6.81 1.81 16.59
CA GLU A 8 -7.91 2.64 16.08
C GLU A 8 -8.05 2.54 14.55
N SER A 9 -6.93 2.67 13.82
CA SER A 9 -6.89 2.56 12.36
C SER A 9 -7.24 1.15 11.87
N LEU A 10 -6.76 0.12 12.59
CA LEU A 10 -7.09 -1.28 12.30
C LEU A 10 -8.59 -1.55 12.52
N SER A 11 -9.16 -1.01 13.59
CA SER A 11 -10.61 -1.04 13.83
C SER A 11 -11.38 -0.33 12.72
N LEU A 12 -10.91 0.80 12.20
CA LEU A 12 -11.52 1.49 11.06
C LEU A 12 -11.49 0.64 9.79
N TRP A 13 -10.38 -0.06 9.52
CA TRP A 13 -10.27 -1.00 8.39
C TRP A 13 -11.23 -2.17 8.54
N ASN A 14 -11.30 -2.78 9.73
CA ASN A 14 -12.25 -3.86 10.03
C ASN A 14 -13.71 -3.41 9.92
N ARG A 15 -13.99 -2.14 10.21
CA ARG A 15 -15.32 -1.50 10.08
C ARG A 15 -15.58 -0.87 8.72
N GLU A 16 -14.68 -1.07 7.75
CA GLU A 16 -14.86 -0.59 6.37
C GLU A 16 -14.97 0.93 6.25
N LYS A 17 -14.37 1.65 7.20
CA LYS A 17 -14.32 3.12 7.22
C LYS A 17 -13.17 3.67 6.39
N VAL A 18 -12.18 2.84 6.09
CA VAL A 18 -11.04 3.13 5.22
C VAL A 18 -10.96 2.02 4.18
N ARG A 19 -10.58 2.38 2.96
CA ARG A 19 -10.62 1.47 1.81
C ARG A 19 -9.25 0.96 1.40
N VAL A 20 -8.20 1.68 1.76
CA VAL A 20 -6.83 1.39 1.33
C VAL A 20 -5.94 1.03 2.51
N GLN A 21 -5.14 -0.02 2.34
CA GLN A 21 -4.10 -0.44 3.27
C GLN A 21 -2.72 -0.19 2.65
N LEU A 22 -1.84 0.48 3.41
CA LEU A 22 -0.47 0.78 3.00
C LEU A 22 0.46 -0.30 3.54
N LEU A 23 1.21 -0.96 2.66
CA LEU A 23 2.17 -2.01 2.99
C LEU A 23 3.55 -1.64 2.44
N LEU A 24 4.60 -2.15 3.10
CA LEU A 24 5.96 -2.07 2.60
C LEU A 24 6.35 -3.43 2.01
N PRO A 25 7.19 -3.49 0.96
CA PRO A 25 7.66 -4.74 0.40
C PRO A 25 8.40 -5.55 1.48
N GLY A 26 8.04 -6.83 1.61
CA GLY A 26 8.63 -7.75 2.60
C GLY A 26 8.08 -7.62 4.03
N GLN A 27 7.14 -6.70 4.29
CA GLN A 27 6.45 -6.58 5.58
C GLN A 27 5.04 -7.17 5.49
N ASP A 28 4.68 -8.02 6.45
CA ASP A 28 3.30 -8.51 6.62
C ASP A 28 2.43 -7.45 7.33
N ARG A 29 3.07 -6.55 8.08
CA ARG A 29 2.38 -5.49 8.81
C ARG A 29 2.18 -4.25 7.95
N PRO A 30 0.94 -3.73 7.87
CA PRO A 30 0.69 -2.47 7.19
C PRO A 30 1.32 -1.31 7.94
N MET A 31 1.86 -0.35 7.20
CA MET A 31 2.40 0.90 7.73
C MET A 31 1.26 1.87 8.12
N GLY A 32 0.13 1.79 7.44
CA GLY A 32 -1.02 2.65 7.68
C GLY A 32 -2.22 2.31 6.80
N TYR A 33 -3.24 3.15 6.90
CA TYR A 33 -4.49 3.03 6.16
C TYR A 33 -4.92 4.40 5.64
N CYS A 34 -5.57 4.44 4.49
CA CYS A 34 -6.11 5.67 3.91
C CYS A 34 -7.42 5.41 3.16
N ASP A 35 -8.05 6.47 2.68
CA ASP A 35 -9.33 6.36 1.95
C ASP A 35 -9.11 6.09 0.45
N GLY A 36 -7.88 6.29 -0.03
CA GLY A 36 -7.50 6.09 -1.44
C GLY A 36 -7.73 7.34 -2.29
N THR A 37 -7.75 8.53 -1.69
CA THR A 37 -7.86 9.78 -2.43
C THR A 37 -6.54 10.17 -3.09
N ASP A 38 -6.60 11.08 -4.06
CA ASP A 38 -5.41 11.61 -4.73
C ASP A 38 -4.47 12.31 -3.73
N GLU A 39 -5.04 13.04 -2.76
CA GLU A 39 -4.29 13.67 -1.66
C GLU A 39 -3.52 12.65 -0.81
N ASP A 40 -4.06 11.44 -0.61
CA ASP A 40 -3.35 10.37 0.10
C ASP A 40 -2.16 9.86 -0.71
N GLU A 41 -2.28 9.76 -2.04
CA GLU A 41 -1.16 9.38 -2.91
C GLU A 41 -0.04 10.42 -2.89
N GLU A 42 -0.37 11.70 -2.97
CA GLU A 42 0.61 12.79 -2.92
C GLU A 42 1.36 12.80 -1.59
N GLU A 43 0.65 12.67 -0.46
CA GLU A 43 1.27 12.62 0.86
C GLU A 43 2.16 11.38 1.03
N ILE A 44 1.77 10.22 0.48
CA ILE A 44 2.63 9.03 0.47
C ILE A 44 3.94 9.29 -0.29
N ARG A 45 3.85 9.85 -1.50
CA ARG A 45 5.04 10.18 -2.31
C ARG A 45 5.92 11.20 -1.61
N ARG A 46 5.30 12.18 -0.95
CA ARG A 46 6.01 13.19 -0.18
C ARG A 46 6.74 12.58 1.00
N MET A 47 6.07 11.78 1.83
CA MET A 47 6.70 11.08 2.95
C MET A 47 7.86 10.20 2.49
N ALA A 48 7.69 9.45 1.40
CA ALA A 48 8.76 8.63 0.84
C ALA A 48 9.97 9.47 0.39
N ARG A 49 9.73 10.63 -0.25
CA ARG A 49 10.80 11.56 -0.60
C ARG A 49 11.50 12.12 0.65
N GLU A 50 10.76 12.44 1.71
CA GLU A 50 11.33 12.91 2.98
C GLU A 50 12.19 11.83 3.66
N GLU A 51 11.82 10.55 3.52
CA GLU A 51 12.60 9.39 3.99
C GLU A 51 13.81 9.06 3.08
N GLY A 52 14.02 9.80 1.99
CA GLY A 52 15.14 9.61 1.06
C GLY A 52 14.90 8.56 -0.03
N VAL A 53 13.65 8.14 -0.24
CA VAL A 53 13.27 7.25 -1.35
C VAL A 53 13.09 8.08 -2.61
N GLU A 54 14.11 8.10 -3.48
CA GLU A 54 14.09 8.89 -4.72
C GLU A 54 13.10 8.34 -5.76
N HIS A 55 12.95 7.02 -5.83
CA HIS A 55 11.99 6.33 -6.69
C HIS A 55 11.05 5.48 -5.86
N LEU A 56 9.88 6.03 -5.53
CA LEU A 56 8.80 5.28 -4.91
C LEU A 56 7.86 4.71 -5.97
N SER A 57 7.85 3.39 -6.10
CA SER A 57 6.81 2.65 -6.82
C SER A 57 5.63 2.38 -5.89
N ILE A 58 4.41 2.75 -6.31
CA ILE A 58 3.18 2.46 -5.55
C ILE A 58 2.41 1.40 -6.33
N HIS A 59 2.50 0.14 -5.88
CA HIS A 59 1.78 -0.95 -6.51
C HIS A 59 0.37 -1.06 -5.90
N LYS A 60 -0.65 -0.67 -6.65
CA LYS A 60 -2.06 -0.69 -6.23
C LYS A 60 -2.72 -2.01 -6.61
N LYS A 61 -3.13 -2.78 -5.60
CA LYS A 61 -3.87 -4.02 -5.76
C LYS A 61 -5.32 -3.84 -5.34
N TYR A 62 -6.23 -3.89 -6.31
CA TYR A 62 -7.67 -3.80 -6.10
C TYR A 62 -8.25 -5.16 -5.69
N LEU A 63 -8.94 -5.21 -4.56
CA LEU A 63 -9.59 -6.41 -4.04
C LEU A 63 -11.07 -6.45 -4.47
N LYS A 64 -11.60 -7.67 -4.60
CA LYS A 64 -13.01 -7.93 -4.95
C LYS A 64 -14.02 -7.34 -3.96
N THR A 65 -13.58 -7.03 -2.74
CA THR A 65 -14.39 -6.40 -1.69
C THR A 65 -14.51 -4.88 -1.84
N GLY A 66 -13.93 -4.28 -2.90
CA GLY A 66 -13.88 -2.82 -3.07
C GLY A 66 -12.84 -2.13 -2.18
N ARG A 67 -11.87 -2.91 -1.67
CA ARG A 67 -10.72 -2.41 -0.89
C ARG A 67 -9.47 -2.45 -1.75
N GLU A 68 -8.45 -1.71 -1.37
CA GLU A 68 -7.19 -1.64 -2.08
C GLU A 68 -6.02 -1.89 -1.13
N ILE A 69 -4.98 -2.50 -1.66
CA ILE A 69 -3.70 -2.66 -0.98
C ILE A 69 -2.66 -1.93 -1.81
N TRP A 70 -2.05 -0.91 -1.23
CA TRP A 70 -0.99 -0.14 -1.88
C TRP A 70 0.33 -0.55 -1.25
N THR A 71 1.20 -1.14 -2.07
CA THR A 71 2.55 -1.51 -1.63
C THR A 71 3.52 -0.44 -2.06
N LEU A 72 4.22 0.14 -1.08
CA LEU A 72 5.10 1.28 -1.21
C LEU A 72 6.55 0.81 -1.32
N GLY A 73 7.09 0.81 -2.52
CA GLY A 73 8.45 0.37 -2.80
C GLY A 73 8.52 -0.44 -4.10
N ASP A 74 9.74 -0.77 -4.50
CA ASP A 74 9.97 -1.68 -5.61
C ASP A 74 9.57 -3.09 -5.15
N MET A 75 8.33 -3.47 -5.43
CA MET A 75 7.97 -4.88 -5.36
C MET A 75 8.77 -5.52 -6.49
N PRO A 76 9.66 -6.50 -6.24
CA PRO A 76 10.24 -7.23 -7.33
C PRO A 76 9.05 -7.73 -8.14
N GLU A 77 9.01 -7.37 -9.42
CA GLU A 77 8.03 -7.89 -10.36
C GLU A 77 7.91 -9.36 -10.02
N LEU A 78 6.69 -9.81 -9.65
CA LEU A 78 6.44 -11.24 -9.61
C LEU A 78 6.76 -11.68 -11.03
N ASP A 79 7.97 -12.22 -11.22
CA ASP A 79 8.37 -12.90 -12.44
C ASP A 79 7.15 -13.73 -12.81
N PRO A 80 6.51 -13.49 -13.96
CA PRO A 80 5.51 -14.44 -14.42
C PRO A 80 6.26 -15.76 -14.47
N LEU A 81 5.88 -16.71 -13.61
CA LEU A 81 6.38 -18.07 -13.64
C LEU A 81 6.28 -18.51 -15.10
N VAL A 82 7.41 -18.45 -15.82
CA VAL A 82 7.57 -19.12 -17.09
C VAL A 82 7.61 -20.59 -16.72
N ASP A 83 6.41 -21.15 -16.62
CA ASP A 83 6.20 -22.57 -16.84
C ASP A 83 6.35 -22.76 -18.34
N GLY A 84 7.51 -23.29 -18.75
CA GLY A 84 7.93 -23.37 -20.14
C GLY A 84 9.18 -24.22 -20.30
N ASP A 85 8.97 -25.52 -20.10
CA ASP A 85 9.74 -26.68 -20.59
C ASP A 85 10.73 -26.38 -21.74
N GLU A 86 12.01 -26.75 -21.56
CA GLU A 86 12.88 -27.35 -22.60
C GLU A 86 14.11 -28.04 -21.98
#